data_AF-A0A820P3W0-F1
#
_entry.id   AF-A0A820P3W0-F1
#
_cell.length_a   1.000
_cell.length_b   1.000
_cell.length_c   1.000
_cell.angle_alpha   90.00
_cell.angle_beta   90.00
_cell.angle_gamma   90.00
#
_symmetry.space_group_name_H-M   'P 1'
#
loop_
_entity.id
_entity.type
_entity.pdbx_description
1 polymer ?
#
loop_
_entity_poly.entity_id
_entity_poly.type
_entity_poly.pdbx_seq_one_letter_code
_entity_poly.pdbx_strand_id
1 'polypeptide(L)'
;HGIHHVAPTDLWHVFSPIHELGIQVFFVWLVFNILQFSDPNALCAGLLINYIRYDSIHYLIHAYTPADISKIPLFGNYLKKCSVHHRQHHFSNPRKHFTISFISSILD
;
A
#
# COMPACT_ATOMS: atom_id res chain seq x y z
N HIS A 1 3.25 9.30 6.44
CA HIS A 1 1.84 8.92 6.74
C HIS A 1 1.03 10.05 7.39
N GLY A 2 1.51 10.72 8.46
CA GLY A 2 0.75 11.82 9.09
C GLY A 2 0.38 12.96 8.14
N ILE A 3 1.33 13.42 7.32
CA ILE A 3 1.07 14.44 6.28
C ILE A 3 0.00 13.98 5.29
N HIS A 4 0.07 12.73 4.84
CA HIS A 4 -0.93 12.15 3.94
C HIS A 4 -2.34 12.12 4.55
N HIS A 5 -2.48 11.87 5.85
CA HIS A 5 -3.77 11.97 6.54
C HIS A 5 -4.32 13.39 6.62
N VAL A 6 -3.42 14.37 6.78
CA VAL A 6 -3.79 15.80 6.82
C VAL A 6 -4.18 16.30 5.42
N ALA A 7 -3.50 15.84 4.38
CA ALA A 7 -3.71 16.23 2.99
C ALA A 7 -3.81 14.99 2.06
N PRO A 8 -4.94 14.24 2.10
CA PRO A 8 -5.07 12.99 1.36
C PRO A 8 -5.10 13.14 -0.17
N THR A 9 -5.45 14.34 -0.65
CA THR A 9 -5.45 14.67 -2.08
C THR A 9 -4.07 15.10 -2.60
N ASP A 10 -3.08 15.28 -1.71
CA ASP A 10 -1.72 15.59 -2.12
C ASP A 10 -0.97 14.31 -2.52
N LEU A 11 -0.93 14.07 -3.83
CA LEU A 11 -0.35 12.86 -4.41
C LEU A 11 1.18 12.77 -4.25
N TRP A 12 1.86 13.89 -3.95
CA TRP A 12 3.31 13.91 -3.75
C TRP A 12 3.75 13.26 -2.43
N HIS A 13 2.84 13.18 -1.46
CA HIS A 13 3.13 12.66 -0.12
C HIS A 13 2.39 11.35 0.19
N VAL A 14 1.91 10.65 -0.85
CA VAL A 14 1.32 9.31 -0.73
C VAL A 14 2.40 8.24 -0.50
N PHE A 15 3.54 8.38 -1.18
CA PHE A 15 4.64 7.43 -1.15
C PHE A 15 5.59 7.68 0.03
N SER A 16 6.23 6.62 0.54
CA SER A 16 7.39 6.78 1.42
C SER A 16 8.61 7.25 0.60
N PRO A 17 9.43 8.16 1.14
CA PRO A 17 10.67 8.56 0.50
C PRO A 17 11.59 7.37 0.18
N ILE A 18 12.19 7.37 -1.02
CA ILE A 18 12.99 6.23 -1.52
C ILE A 18 14.16 5.84 -0.60
N HIS A 19 14.73 6.81 0.12
CA HIS A 19 15.80 6.55 1.07
C HIS A 19 15.32 5.79 2.32
N GLU A 20 14.09 6.03 2.77
CA GLU A 20 13.48 5.26 3.87
C GLU A 20 13.25 3.80 3.44
N LEU A 21 12.79 3.59 2.19
CA LEU A 21 12.58 2.25 1.65
C LEU A 21 13.89 1.44 1.60
N GLY A 22 14.99 2.06 1.16
CA GLY A 22 16.31 1.41 1.12
C GLY A 22 16.77 0.93 2.50
N ILE A 23 16.59 1.76 3.53
CA ILE A 23 16.91 1.41 4.92
C ILE A 23 16.03 0.26 5.41
N GLN A 24 14.72 0.29 5.13
CA GLN A 24 13.79 -0.79 5.52
C GLN A 24 14.17 -2.13 4.87
N VAL A 25 14.44 -2.14 3.56
CA VAL A 25 14.86 -3.35 2.85
C VAL A 25 16.16 -3.91 3.41
N PHE A 26 17.14 -3.04 3.72
CA PHE A 26 18.40 -3.45 4.34
C PHE A 26 18.17 -4.16 5.69
N PHE A 27 17.34 -3.61 6.56
CA PHE A 27 17.06 -4.24 7.86
C PHE A 27 16.30 -5.55 7.74
N VAL A 28 15.33 -5.64 6.82
CA VAL A 28 14.61 -6.90 6.56
C VAL A 28 15.58 -7.97 6.04
N TRP A 29 16.43 -7.61 5.08
CA TRP A 29 17.47 -8.49 4.56
C TRP A 29 18.43 -8.95 5.67
N LEU A 30 18.87 -8.04 6.54
CA LEU A 30 19.74 -8.35 7.66
C LEU A 30 19.09 -9.35 8.62
N VAL A 31 17.81 -9.15 8.96
CA VAL A 31 17.05 -10.08 9.81
C VAL A 31 16.96 -11.47 9.18
N PHE A 32 16.67 -11.57 7.88
CA PHE A 32 16.61 -12.86 7.20
C PHE A 32 17.97 -13.58 7.17
N ASN A 33 19.08 -12.84 7.08
CA ASN A 33 20.42 -13.42 7.18
C ASN A 33 20.73 -13.90 8.60
N ILE A 34 20.39 -13.12 9.63
CA ILE A 34 20.58 -13.51 11.04
C ILE A 34 19.77 -14.78 11.37
N LEU A 35 18.54 -14.86 10.86
CA LEU A 35 17.65 -16.02 11.03
C LEU A 35 17.97 -17.18 10.07
N GLN A 36 19.00 -17.05 9.24
CA GLN A 36 19.48 -18.09 8.33
C GLN A 36 18.39 -18.65 7.39
N PHE A 37 17.54 -17.76 6.84
CA PHE A 37 16.63 -18.17 5.77
C PHE A 37 17.42 -18.67 4.55
N SER A 38 16.86 -19.64 3.84
CA SER A 38 17.54 -20.33 2.72
C SER A 38 17.85 -19.41 1.54
N ASP A 39 16.99 -18.42 1.27
CA ASP A 39 17.21 -17.40 0.24
C ASP A 39 16.65 -16.03 0.67
N PRO A 40 17.42 -15.26 1.47
CA PRO A 40 17.04 -13.94 1.92
C PRO A 40 16.77 -12.96 0.77
N ASN A 41 17.46 -13.14 -0.37
CA ASN A 41 17.35 -12.24 -1.51
C ASN A 41 16.01 -12.44 -2.23
N ALA A 42 15.60 -13.68 -2.48
CA ALA A 42 14.30 -13.98 -3.08
C ALA A 42 13.14 -13.50 -2.19
N LEU A 43 13.25 -13.66 -0.86
CA LEU A 43 12.26 -13.16 0.09
C LEU A 43 12.17 -11.63 0.06
N CYS A 44 13.31 -10.93 0.06
CA CYS A 44 13.34 -9.47 -0.04
C CYS A 44 12.77 -8.98 -1.37
N ALA A 45 13.08 -9.65 -2.49
CA ALA A 45 12.50 -9.34 -3.78
C ALA A 45 10.97 -9.50 -3.79
N GLY A 46 10.45 -10.58 -3.21
CA GLY A 46 9.01 -10.79 -3.05
C GLY A 46 8.34 -9.70 -2.22
N LEU A 47 8.95 -9.30 -1.10
CA LEU A 47 8.47 -8.20 -0.27
C LEU A 47 8.50 -6.86 -0.99
N LEU A 48 9.55 -6.58 -1.78
CA LEU A 48 9.68 -5.34 -2.53
C LEU A 48 8.64 -5.26 -3.66
N ILE A 49 8.40 -6.35 -4.39
CA ILE A 49 7.32 -6.42 -5.39
C ILE A 49 5.96 -6.17 -4.73
N ASN A 50 5.74 -6.76 -3.55
CA ASN A 50 4.52 -6.56 -2.77
C ASN A 50 4.36 -5.11 -2.30
N TYR A 51 5.46 -4.48 -1.88
CA TYR A 51 5.51 -3.05 -1.51
C TYR A 51 5.17 -2.15 -2.70
N ILE A 52 5.82 -2.34 -3.86
CA ILE A 52 5.56 -1.55 -5.07
C ILE A 52 4.09 -1.70 -5.49
N ARG A 53 3.53 -2.91 -5.42
CA ARG A 53 2.11 -3.15 -5.68
C ARG A 53 1.23 -2.37 -4.70
N TYR A 54 1.52 -2.44 -3.40
CA TYR A 54 0.79 -1.70 -2.37
C TYR A 54 0.80 -0.20 -2.65
N ASP A 55 1.98 0.39 -2.89
CA ASP A 55 2.13 1.84 -3.08
C ASP A 55 1.47 2.31 -4.38
N SER A 56 1.59 1.52 -5.45
CA SER A 56 0.93 1.82 -6.73
C SER A 56 -0.60 1.81 -6.58
N ILE A 57 -1.16 0.83 -5.86
CA ILE A 57 -2.60 0.77 -5.61
C ILE A 57 -3.03 1.94 -4.73
N HIS A 58 -2.28 2.22 -3.66
CA HIS A 58 -2.55 3.32 -2.73
C HIS A 58 -2.59 4.66 -3.47
N TYR A 59 -1.62 4.91 -4.35
CA TYR A 59 -1.62 6.07 -5.23
C TYR A 59 -2.85 6.12 -6.14
N LEU A 60 -3.16 5.04 -6.85
CA LEU A 60 -4.28 5.00 -7.78
C LEU A 60 -5.63 5.28 -7.10
N ILE A 61 -5.84 4.77 -5.88
CA ILE A 61 -7.11 4.94 -5.17
C ILE A 61 -7.33 6.35 -4.61
N HIS A 62 -6.25 7.12 -4.45
CA HIS A 62 -6.27 8.55 -4.11
C HIS A 62 -6.30 9.45 -5.35
N ALA A 63 -5.60 9.07 -6.42
CA ALA A 63 -5.53 9.84 -7.66
C ALA A 63 -6.85 9.89 -8.44
N TYR A 64 -7.71 8.87 -8.30
CA TYR A 64 -8.94 8.73 -9.07
C TYR A 64 -10.16 8.52 -8.18
N THR A 65 -11.34 8.84 -8.71
CA THR A 65 -12.60 8.53 -8.01
C THR A 65 -12.91 7.04 -8.09
N PRO A 66 -13.70 6.47 -7.15
CA PRO A 66 -14.11 5.07 -7.23
C PRO A 66 -14.87 4.75 -8.53
N ALA A 67 -15.54 5.74 -9.12
CA ALA A 67 -16.22 5.60 -10.40
C ALA A 67 -15.23 5.47 -11.56
N ASP A 68 -14.15 6.25 -11.57
CA ASP A 68 -13.12 6.19 -12.61
C ASP A 68 -12.33 4.88 -12.55
N ILE A 69 -11.92 4.50 -11.34
CA ILE A 69 -11.17 3.26 -11.09
C ILE A 69 -11.98 2.02 -11.50
N SER A 70 -13.30 2.05 -11.32
CA SER A 70 -14.16 0.92 -11.69
C SER A 70 -14.18 0.61 -13.19
N LYS A 71 -13.72 1.54 -14.03
CA LYS A 71 -13.62 1.37 -15.49
C LYS A 71 -12.34 0.66 -15.92
N ILE A 72 -11.37 0.46 -15.02
CA ILE A 72 -10.10 -0.22 -15.33
C ILE A 72 -10.38 -1.72 -15.62
N PRO A 73 -9.99 -2.25 -16.79
CA PRO A 73 -10.19 -3.66 -17.12
C PRO A 73 -9.51 -4.59 -16.11
N LEU A 74 -10.13 -5.76 -15.88
CA LEU A 74 -9.65 -6.85 -15.01
C LEU A 74 -9.60 -6.54 -13.49
N PHE A 75 -9.29 -5.30 -13.10
CA PHE A 75 -9.01 -4.94 -11.70
C PHE A 75 -9.92 -3.85 -11.12
N GLY A 76 -10.79 -3.23 -11.92
CA GLY A 76 -11.59 -2.08 -11.49
C GLY A 76 -12.46 -2.35 -10.25
N ASN A 77 -13.10 -3.53 -10.17
CA ASN A 77 -13.90 -3.92 -9.00
C ASN A 77 -13.05 -4.07 -7.73
N TYR A 78 -11.86 -4.66 -7.86
CA TYR A 78 -10.92 -4.84 -6.77
C TYR A 78 -10.42 -3.47 -6.25
N LEU A 79 -9.98 -2.62 -7.17
CA LEU A 79 -9.46 -1.29 -6.84
C LEU A 79 -10.56 -0.37 -6.28
N LYS A 80 -11.80 -0.47 -6.78
CA LYS A 80 -12.97 0.24 -6.22
C LYS A 80 -13.19 -0.14 -4.75
N LYS A 81 -13.14 -1.44 -4.41
CA LYS A 81 -13.28 -1.90 -3.02
C LYS A 81 -12.17 -1.35 -2.13
N CYS A 82 -10.92 -1.40 -2.59
CA CYS A 82 -9.79 -0.79 -1.87
C CYS A 82 -10.00 0.71 -1.66
N SER A 83 -10.45 1.43 -2.69
CA SER A 83 -10.70 2.87 -2.62
C SER A 83 -11.80 3.21 -1.61
N VAL A 84 -12.92 2.49 -1.61
CA VAL A 84 -14.00 2.71 -0.64
C VAL A 84 -13.54 2.42 0.78
N HIS A 85 -12.90 1.26 1.00
CA HIS A 85 -12.39 0.85 2.31
C HIS A 85 -11.37 1.85 2.86
N HIS A 86 -10.37 2.22 2.06
CA HIS A 86 -9.32 3.12 2.51
C HIS A 86 -9.79 4.58 2.66
N ARG A 87 -10.80 5.02 1.89
CA ARG A 87 -11.43 6.33 2.15
C ARG A 87 -12.15 6.37 3.50
N GLN A 88 -12.72 5.26 3.97
CA GLN A 88 -13.28 5.20 5.33
C GLN A 88 -12.19 5.37 6.40
N HIS A 89 -10.98 4.86 6.15
CA HIS A 89 -9.81 5.14 7.01
C HIS A 89 -9.52 6.64 7.10
N HIS A 90 -9.49 7.35 5.96
CA HIS A 90 -9.21 8.79 5.96
C HIS A 90 -10.33 9.66 6.54
N PHE A 91 -11.58 9.37 6.19
CA PHE A 91 -12.68 10.32 6.38
C PHE A 91 -13.71 9.88 7.43
N SER A 92 -13.71 8.61 7.85
CA SER A 92 -14.66 8.09 8.84
C SER A 92 -13.99 7.72 10.16
N ASN A 93 -12.99 6.84 10.12
CA ASN A 93 -12.27 6.40 11.32
C ASN A 93 -10.80 6.03 11.00
N PRO A 94 -9.83 6.89 11.34
CA PRO A 94 -8.41 6.64 11.08
C PRO A 94 -7.81 5.52 11.93
N ARG A 95 -8.58 4.94 12.86
CA ARG A 95 -8.16 3.79 13.68
C ARG A 95 -8.65 2.45 13.12
N LYS A 96 -9.28 2.43 11.95
CA LYS A 96 -9.77 1.24 11.25
C LYS A 96 -9.38 1.27 9.78
N HIS A 97 -9.63 0.16 9.07
CA HIS A 97 -9.51 0.08 7.60
C HIS A 97 -8.11 0.39 7.04
N PHE A 98 -7.06 -0.05 7.76
CA PHE A 98 -5.66 0.20 7.38
C PHE A 98 -5.23 -0.53 6.11
N THR A 99 -5.93 -1.60 5.75
CA THR A 99 -5.46 -2.51 4.70
C THR A 99 -5.75 -1.96 3.31
N ILE A 100 -4.75 -2.04 2.43
CA ILE A 100 -4.87 -1.74 1.00
C ILE A 100 -4.41 -2.97 0.22
N SER A 101 -5.31 -3.94 0.09
CA SER A 101 -5.07 -5.17 -0.65
C SER A 101 -6.37 -5.93 -0.95
N PHE A 102 -6.28 -7.16 -1.48
CA PHE A 102 -7.44 -8.00 -1.78
C PHE A 102 -8.33 -8.26 -0.56
N ILE A 103 -7.75 -8.35 0.64
CA ILE A 103 -8.50 -8.62 1.87
C ILE A 103 -9.20 -7.38 2.45
N SER A 104 -9.06 -6.19 1.83
CA SER A 104 -9.76 -4.96 2.27
C SER A 104 -11.28 -5.11 2.20
N SER A 105 -11.81 -6.09 1.48
CA SER A 105 -13.25 -6.40 1.44
C SER A 105 -13.70 -7.47 2.43
N ILE A 106 -12.78 -8.00 3.22
CA ILE A 106 -13.03 -9.09 4.18
C ILE A 106 -12.83 -8.58 5.61
N LEU A 107 -11.89 -7.65 5.80
CA LEU A 107 -11.58 -7.05 7.08
C LEU A 107 -12.41 -5.77 7.26
N ASP A 108 -13.60 -5.85 7.86
CA ASP A 108 -14.34 -4.67 8.34
C ASP A 108 -13.98 -4.33 9.79
#